data_AF-A0A7V9S590-F1
#
_entry.id   AF-A0A7V9S590-F1
#
_cell.length_a   1.000
_cell.length_b   1.000
_cell.length_c   1.000
_cell.angle_alpha   90.00
_cell.angle_beta   90.00
_cell.angle_gamma   90.00
#
_symmetry.space_group_name_H-M   'P 1'
#
loop_
_entity.id
_entity.type
_entity.pdbx_description
1 polymer ?
#
loop_
_entity_poly.entity_id
_entity_poly.type
_entity_poly.pdbx_seq_one_letter_code
_entity_poly.pdbx_strand_id
1 'polypeptide(L)'
;MEHRDYIQKIIDQLGKVLEKILGDLIGAIKEGQINQGIEKINYALKNEINMDIAEIIILPNSKLLEILQEEKKINNENLERLANILILIADSTSKDKVNSQDKKNMYEKCLVLYEHLEKNEKLYSFDRHLKIERLKTIV
;
A
#
# COMPACT_ATOMS: atom_id res chain seq x y z
N MET A 1 -10.44 10.36 27.21
CA MET A 1 -9.01 10.14 26.92
C MET A 1 -8.78 8.71 26.41
N GLU A 2 -9.33 7.68 27.07
CA GLU A 2 -9.09 6.26 26.73
C GLU A 2 -9.40 5.84 25.27
N HIS A 3 -10.48 6.35 24.66
CA HIS A 3 -10.82 5.98 23.29
C HIS A 3 -9.86 6.54 22.24
N ARG A 4 -9.35 7.78 22.44
CA ARG A 4 -8.35 8.36 21.53
C ARG A 4 -7.03 7.61 21.62
N ASP A 5 -6.61 7.26 22.83
CA ASP A 5 -5.37 6.51 23.05
C ASP A 5 -5.45 5.10 22.46
N TYR A 6 -6.63 4.46 22.51
CA TYR A 6 -6.87 3.16 21.90
C TYR A 6 -6.77 3.21 20.36
N ILE A 7 -7.41 4.20 19.72
CA ILE A 7 -7.35 4.37 18.27
C ILE A 7 -5.91 4.70 17.82
N GLN A 8 -5.20 5.55 18.56
CA GLN A 8 -3.80 5.86 18.25
C GLN A 8 -2.92 4.61 18.33
N LYS A 9 -3.13 3.75 19.34
CA LYS A 9 -2.39 2.48 19.44
C LYS A 9 -2.62 1.57 18.24
N ILE A 10 -3.85 1.48 17.72
CA ILE A 10 -4.15 0.68 16.53
C ILE A 10 -3.44 1.27 15.30
N ILE A 11 -3.49 2.59 15.14
CA ILE A 11 -2.79 3.29 14.05
C ILE A 11 -1.29 3.00 14.08
N ASP A 12 -0.68 3.10 15.26
CA ASP A 12 0.75 2.87 15.46
C ASP A 12 1.13 1.40 15.24
N GLN A 13 0.26 0.46 15.64
CA GLN A 13 0.44 -0.97 15.40
C GLN A 13 0.46 -1.29 13.92
N LEU A 14 -0.55 -0.82 13.16
CA LEU A 14 -0.60 -1.01 11.72
C LEU A 14 0.64 -0.40 11.05
N GLY A 15 1.06 0.79 11.48
CA GLY A 15 2.27 1.43 10.96
C GLY A 15 3.52 0.56 11.13
N LYS A 16 3.76 0.04 12.33
CA LYS A 16 4.89 -0.87 12.61
C LYS A 16 4.84 -2.14 11.76
N VAL A 17 3.63 -2.68 11.57
CA VAL A 17 3.46 -3.88 10.75
C VAL A 17 3.79 -3.57 9.29
N LEU A 18 3.29 -2.47 8.73
CA LEU A 18 3.60 -2.05 7.35
C LEU A 18 5.10 -1.75 7.15
N GLU A 19 5.77 -1.13 8.12
CA GLU A 19 7.22 -0.92 8.08
C GLU A 19 8.00 -2.25 8.07
N LYS A 20 7.63 -3.18 8.96
CA LYS A 20 8.25 -4.50 9.01
C LYS A 20 8.04 -5.23 7.68
N ILE A 21 6.81 -5.21 7.18
CA ILE A 21 6.44 -5.81 5.90
C ILE A 21 7.30 -5.23 4.76
N LEU A 22 7.47 -3.91 4.71
CA LEU A 22 8.28 -3.25 3.69
C LEU A 22 9.75 -3.69 3.80
N GLY A 23 10.31 -3.76 5.01
CA GLY A 23 11.65 -4.27 5.25
C GLY A 23 11.84 -5.72 4.80
N ASP A 24 10.91 -6.60 5.17
CA ASP A 24 10.91 -8.02 4.78
C ASP A 24 10.83 -8.17 3.26
N LEU A 25 10.00 -7.36 2.58
CA LEU A 25 9.88 -7.35 1.13
C LEU A 25 11.19 -6.92 0.45
N ILE A 26 11.82 -5.84 0.94
CA ILE A 26 13.12 -5.38 0.42
C ILE A 26 14.19 -6.47 0.57
N GLY A 27 14.21 -7.17 1.71
CA GLY A 27 15.10 -8.32 1.94
C GLY A 27 14.83 -9.45 0.95
N ALA A 28 13.57 -9.86 0.81
CA ALA A 28 13.17 -10.92 -0.11
C ALA A 28 13.51 -10.60 -1.58
N ILE A 29 13.37 -9.33 -2.01
CA ILE A 29 13.76 -8.90 -3.36
C ILE A 29 15.26 -9.06 -3.58
N LYS A 30 16.10 -8.66 -2.61
CA LYS A 30 17.56 -8.82 -2.70
C LYS A 30 17.99 -10.28 -2.77
N GLU A 31 17.26 -11.18 -2.13
CA GLU A 31 17.51 -12.62 -2.11
C GLU A 31 16.86 -13.37 -3.28
N GLY A 32 16.10 -12.69 -4.15
CA GLY A 32 15.35 -13.31 -5.25
C GLY A 32 14.12 -14.12 -4.80
N GLN A 33 13.69 -13.96 -3.55
CA GLN A 33 12.60 -14.69 -2.90
C GLN A 33 11.28 -13.90 -2.83
N ILE A 34 11.03 -13.02 -3.80
CA ILE A 34 9.89 -12.08 -3.79
C ILE A 34 8.53 -12.74 -3.50
N ASN A 35 8.28 -13.95 -4.03
CA ASN A 35 7.01 -14.66 -3.82
C ASN A 35 6.76 -14.96 -2.32
N GLN A 36 7.80 -15.34 -1.57
CA GLN A 36 7.69 -15.56 -0.13
C GLN A 36 7.46 -14.24 0.61
N GLY A 37 8.06 -13.14 0.12
CA GLY A 37 7.76 -11.80 0.60
C GLY A 37 6.28 -11.44 0.43
N ILE A 38 5.71 -11.70 -0.75
CA ILE A 38 4.30 -11.45 -1.06
C ILE A 38 3.37 -12.28 -0.18
N GLU A 39 3.67 -13.57 0.06
CA GLU A 39 2.88 -14.41 0.97
C GLU A 39 2.85 -13.86 2.40
N LYS A 40 4.02 -13.41 2.91
CA LYS A 40 4.10 -12.77 4.23
C LYS A 40 3.31 -11.46 4.29
N ILE A 41 3.36 -10.66 3.23
CA ILE A 41 2.56 -9.43 3.11
C ILE A 41 1.06 -9.75 3.19
N ASN A 42 0.59 -10.70 2.38
CA ASN A 42 -0.82 -11.10 2.35
C ASN A 42 -1.29 -11.58 3.72
N TYR A 43 -0.50 -12.42 4.39
CA TYR A 43 -0.82 -12.90 5.74
C TYR A 43 -0.93 -11.74 6.75
N ALA A 44 0.03 -10.82 6.72
CA ALA A 44 0.04 -9.68 7.64
C ALA A 44 -1.11 -8.70 7.37
N LEU A 45 -1.38 -8.35 6.12
CA LEU A 45 -2.53 -7.51 5.76
C LEU A 45 -3.86 -8.17 6.16
N LYS A 46 -4.00 -9.49 5.98
CA LYS A 46 -5.20 -10.21 6.37
C LYS A 46 -5.43 -10.17 7.88
N ASN A 47 -4.36 -10.23 8.67
CA ASN A 47 -4.47 -10.15 10.13
C ASN A 47 -4.77 -8.73 10.62
N GLU A 48 -4.17 -7.70 10.02
CA GLU A 48 -4.29 -6.33 10.52
C GLU A 48 -5.56 -5.62 10.00
N ILE A 49 -5.91 -5.81 8.73
CA ILE A 49 -7.00 -5.08 8.08
C ILE A 49 -8.04 -6.01 7.41
N ASN A 50 -7.91 -7.34 7.59
CA ASN A 50 -8.81 -8.33 6.98
C ASN A 50 -8.94 -8.16 5.46
N MET A 51 -7.83 -7.83 4.80
CA MET A 51 -7.70 -7.76 3.35
C MET A 51 -6.33 -8.29 2.92
N ASP A 52 -6.23 -8.86 1.74
CA ASP A 52 -4.95 -9.16 1.08
C ASP A 52 -4.72 -8.25 -0.14
N ILE A 53 -3.56 -8.41 -0.79
CA ILE A 53 -3.21 -7.61 -1.96
C ILE A 53 -4.22 -7.82 -3.10
N ALA A 54 -4.65 -9.05 -3.34
CA ALA A 54 -5.56 -9.38 -4.44
C ALA A 54 -6.91 -8.67 -4.24
N GLU A 55 -7.43 -8.69 -3.02
CA GLU A 55 -8.66 -7.98 -2.64
C GLU A 55 -8.51 -6.46 -2.82
N ILE A 56 -7.36 -5.88 -2.49
CA ILE A 56 -7.12 -4.43 -2.66
C ILE A 56 -7.07 -4.03 -4.13
N ILE A 57 -6.40 -4.80 -4.99
CA ILE A 57 -6.21 -4.43 -6.41
C ILE A 57 -7.50 -4.56 -7.23
N ILE A 58 -8.44 -5.42 -6.82
CA ILE A 58 -9.74 -5.57 -7.50
C ILE A 58 -10.79 -4.55 -7.04
N LEU A 59 -10.54 -3.82 -5.94
CA LEU A 59 -11.47 -2.79 -5.48
C LEU A 59 -11.67 -1.72 -6.57
N PRO A 60 -12.90 -1.26 -6.83
CA PRO A 60 -13.11 -0.09 -7.68
C PRO A 60 -12.35 1.13 -7.15
N ASN A 61 -11.69 1.89 -8.03
CA ASN A 61 -10.93 3.10 -7.64
C ASN A 61 -11.81 4.09 -6.87
N SER A 62 -13.09 4.20 -7.23
CA SER A 62 -14.07 5.07 -6.57
C SER A 62 -14.40 4.67 -5.12
N LYS A 63 -14.18 3.40 -4.74
CA LYS A 63 -14.44 2.88 -3.39
C LYS A 63 -13.18 2.65 -2.56
N LEU A 64 -12.00 2.74 -3.17
CA LEU A 64 -10.74 2.41 -2.54
C LEU A 64 -10.51 3.20 -1.25
N LEU A 65 -10.65 4.53 -1.32
CA LEU A 65 -10.42 5.43 -0.18
C LEU A 65 -11.49 5.26 0.90
N GLU A 66 -12.75 5.08 0.50
CA GLU A 66 -13.86 4.81 1.42
C GLU A 66 -13.58 3.56 2.25
N ILE A 67 -13.25 2.44 1.60
CA ILE A 67 -12.99 1.18 2.30
C ILE A 67 -11.75 1.31 3.19
N LEU A 68 -10.63 1.83 2.67
CA LEU A 68 -9.38 1.88 3.44
C LEU A 68 -9.46 2.87 4.62
N GLN A 69 -10.06 4.05 4.44
CA GLN A 69 -10.11 5.07 5.49
C GLN A 69 -11.32 4.93 6.42
N GLU A 70 -12.50 4.65 5.88
CA GLU A 70 -13.73 4.64 6.68
C GLU A 70 -14.01 3.28 7.28
N GLU A 71 -13.84 2.19 6.54
CA GLU A 71 -14.10 0.84 7.07
C GLU A 71 -12.88 0.28 7.81
N LYS A 72 -11.69 0.40 7.22
CA LYS A 72 -10.43 -0.15 7.78
C LYS A 72 -9.68 0.82 8.69
N LYS A 73 -10.14 2.07 8.81
CA LYS A 73 -9.56 3.10 9.69
C LYS A 73 -8.06 3.34 9.45
N ILE A 74 -7.61 3.18 8.22
CA ILE A 74 -6.22 3.43 7.82
C ILE A 74 -6.01 4.94 7.67
N ASN A 75 -5.05 5.49 8.41
CA ASN A 75 -4.69 6.90 8.32
C ASN A 75 -3.79 7.18 7.10
N ASN A 76 -3.57 8.46 6.79
CA ASN A 76 -2.78 8.89 5.63
C ASN A 76 -1.37 8.30 5.60
N GLU A 77 -0.69 8.26 6.74
CA GLU A 77 0.67 7.71 6.82
C GLU A 77 0.69 6.20 6.47
N ASN A 78 -0.27 5.43 6.96
CA ASN A 78 -0.38 4.01 6.65
C ASN A 78 -0.88 3.77 5.21
N LEU A 79 -1.67 4.66 4.63
CA LEU A 79 -2.00 4.62 3.20
C LEU A 79 -0.75 4.81 2.34
N GLU A 80 0.13 5.75 2.70
CA GLU A 80 1.38 5.98 1.97
C GLU A 80 2.29 4.75 2.05
N ARG A 81 2.42 4.14 3.24
CA ARG A 81 3.17 2.90 3.44
C ARG A 81 2.59 1.75 2.60
N LEU A 82 1.27 1.60 2.56
CA LEU A 82 0.61 0.60 1.72
C LEU A 82 0.88 0.85 0.24
N ALA A 83 0.76 2.10 -0.23
CA ALA A 83 1.06 2.46 -1.62
C ALA A 83 2.53 2.17 -1.99
N ASN A 84 3.47 2.40 -1.06
CA ASN A 84 4.88 2.06 -1.23
C ASN A 84 5.12 0.54 -1.33
N ILE A 85 4.38 -0.26 -0.56
CA ILE A 85 4.45 -1.73 -0.66
C ILE A 85 3.91 -2.18 -2.03
N LEU A 86 2.74 -1.70 -2.43
CA LEU A 86 2.12 -2.08 -3.71
C LEU A 86 3.00 -1.71 -4.92
N ILE A 87 3.56 -0.50 -4.95
CA ILE A 87 4.45 -0.09 -6.06
C ILE A 87 5.74 -0.93 -6.09
N LEU A 88 6.28 -1.29 -4.92
CA LEU A 88 7.49 -2.12 -4.84
C LEU A 88 7.23 -3.54 -5.37
N ILE A 89 6.08 -4.13 -5.05
CA ILE A 89 5.65 -5.42 -5.59
C ILE A 89 5.49 -5.34 -7.11
N ALA A 90 4.77 -4.32 -7.59
CA ALA A 90 4.54 -4.11 -9.01
C ALA A 90 5.87 -3.94 -9.77
N ASP A 91 6.83 -3.20 -9.21
CA ASP A 91 8.13 -2.94 -9.83
C ASP A 91 9.06 -4.18 -9.82
N SER A 92 8.97 -4.98 -8.76
CA SER A 92 9.90 -6.09 -8.53
C SER A 92 9.41 -7.41 -9.11
N THR A 93 8.17 -7.47 -9.59
CA THR A 93 7.63 -8.66 -10.27
C THR A 93 7.89 -8.58 -11.78
N SER A 94 8.57 -9.61 -12.30
CA SER A 94 8.81 -9.79 -13.72
C SER A 94 7.50 -10.12 -14.45
N LYS A 95 7.44 -9.79 -15.76
CA LYS A 95 6.26 -9.97 -16.62
C LYS A 95 5.68 -11.41 -16.62
N ASP A 96 6.51 -12.39 -16.27
CA ASP A 96 6.15 -13.81 -16.29
C ASP A 96 5.48 -14.31 -15.00
N LYS A 97 5.51 -13.52 -13.90
CA LYS A 97 5.08 -13.96 -12.56
C LYS A 97 3.83 -13.27 -12.03
N VAL A 98 3.52 -12.06 -12.51
CA VAL A 98 2.30 -11.33 -12.18
C VAL A 98 1.57 -11.02 -13.46
N ASN A 99 0.25 -11.25 -13.48
CA ASN A 99 -0.58 -10.87 -14.61
C ASN A 99 -0.36 -9.38 -14.89
N SER A 100 -0.04 -9.02 -16.12
CA SER A 100 0.14 -7.62 -16.55
C SER A 100 -1.02 -6.70 -16.09
N GLN A 101 -2.22 -7.26 -15.96
CA GLN A 101 -3.38 -6.56 -15.44
C GLN A 101 -3.28 -6.25 -13.94
N ASP A 102 -2.82 -7.18 -13.11
CA ASP A 102 -2.68 -6.96 -11.66
C ASP A 102 -1.62 -5.90 -11.37
N LYS A 103 -0.52 -5.93 -12.11
CA LYS A 103 0.51 -4.90 -12.06
C LYS A 103 -0.04 -3.52 -12.42
N LYS A 104 -0.86 -3.43 -13.47
CA LYS A 104 -1.55 -2.19 -13.85
C LYS A 104 -2.51 -1.74 -12.74
N ASN A 105 -3.34 -2.64 -12.22
CA ASN A 105 -4.28 -2.35 -11.13
C ASN A 105 -3.56 -1.83 -9.88
N MET A 106 -2.41 -2.40 -9.51
CA MET A 106 -1.57 -1.90 -8.41
C MET A 106 -1.14 -0.45 -8.65
N TYR A 107 -0.64 -0.13 -9.85
CA TYR A 107 -0.25 1.22 -10.21
C TYR A 107 -1.43 2.21 -10.16
N GLU A 108 -2.61 1.80 -10.64
CA GLU A 108 -3.82 2.62 -10.52
C GLU A 108 -4.20 2.88 -9.06
N LYS A 109 -4.13 1.87 -8.17
CA LYS A 109 -4.39 2.06 -6.73
C LYS A 109 -3.38 3.02 -6.12
N CYS A 110 -2.09 2.83 -6.41
CA CYS A 110 -1.03 3.71 -5.94
C CYS A 110 -1.28 5.17 -6.37
N LEU A 111 -1.69 5.40 -7.62
CA LEU A 111 -1.98 6.74 -8.13
C LEU A 111 -3.12 7.38 -7.34
N VAL A 112 -4.24 6.67 -7.15
CA VAL A 112 -5.39 7.15 -6.35
C VAL A 112 -4.96 7.51 -4.93
N LEU A 113 -4.16 6.65 -4.28
CA LEU A 113 -3.69 6.89 -2.92
C LEU A 113 -2.76 8.10 -2.85
N TYR A 114 -1.77 8.21 -3.74
CA TYR A 114 -0.84 9.34 -3.72
C TYR A 114 -1.51 10.67 -4.05
N GLU A 115 -2.42 10.72 -5.03
CA GLU A 115 -3.16 11.93 -5.37
C GLU A 115 -4.06 12.39 -4.21
N HIS A 116 -4.66 11.44 -3.48
CA HIS A 116 -5.40 11.76 -2.26
C HIS A 116 -4.49 12.36 -1.18
N LEU A 117 -3.32 11.76 -0.95
CA LEU A 117 -2.35 12.25 0.02
C LEU A 117 -1.79 13.63 -0.37
N GLU A 118 -1.48 13.86 -1.63
CA GLU A 118 -1.01 15.17 -2.14
C GLU A 118 -2.06 16.27 -1.94
N LYS A 119 -3.35 15.96 -2.08
CA LYS A 119 -4.44 16.92 -1.87
C LYS A 119 -4.75 17.22 -0.40
N ASN A 120 -4.60 16.23 0.48
CA ASN A 120 -5.06 16.33 1.87
C ASN A 120 -3.96 16.63 2.89
N GLU A 121 -2.68 16.53 2.50
CA GLU A 121 -1.58 16.88 3.39
C GLU A 121 -1.23 18.36 3.36
N LYS A 122 -0.80 18.87 4.53
CA LYS A 122 -0.42 20.27 4.69
C LYS A 122 0.95 20.59 4.08
N LEU A 123 1.81 19.58 3.97
CA LEU A 123 3.18 19.71 3.49
C LEU A 123 3.30 19.03 2.14
N TYR A 124 3.93 19.72 1.21
CA TYR A 124 4.24 19.16 -0.09
C TYR A 124 5.38 18.14 0.01
N SER A 125 5.19 16.96 -0.60
CA SER A 125 6.20 15.89 -0.67
C SER A 125 6.70 15.74 -2.11
N PHE A 126 7.98 16.09 -2.33
CA PHE A 126 8.60 15.96 -3.65
C PHE A 126 8.68 14.49 -4.10
N ASP A 127 8.98 13.57 -3.18
CA ASP A 127 9.01 12.12 -3.48
C ASP A 127 7.64 11.61 -3.96
N ARG A 128 6.56 12.03 -3.29
CA ARG A 128 5.20 11.67 -3.69
C ARG A 128 4.84 12.23 -5.06
N HIS A 129 5.18 13.48 -5.31
CA HIS A 129 4.94 14.11 -6.60
C HIS A 129 5.64 13.36 -7.75
N LEU A 130 6.92 12.99 -7.57
CA LEU A 130 7.64 12.19 -8.57
C LEU A 130 6.97 10.83 -8.82
N LYS A 131 6.47 10.18 -7.77
CA LYS A 131 5.75 8.90 -7.90
C LYS A 131 4.44 9.08 -8.67
N ILE A 132 3.68 10.14 -8.40
CA ILE A 132 2.44 10.48 -9.13
C ILE A 132 2.75 10.68 -10.61
N GLU A 133 3.72 11.53 -10.94
CA GLU A 133 4.08 11.82 -12.33
C GLU A 133 4.58 10.56 -13.05
N ARG A 134 5.41 9.75 -12.39
CA ARG A 134 5.83 8.44 -12.92
C ARG A 134 4.62 7.56 -13.23
N LEU A 135 3.69 7.41 -12.28
CA LEU A 135 2.52 6.53 -12.44
C LEU A 135 1.62 6.99 -13.58
N LYS A 136 1.38 8.30 -13.74
CA LYS A 136 0.61 8.85 -14.88
C LYS A 136 1.19 8.52 -16.26
N THR A 137 2.48 8.18 -16.34
CA THR A 137 3.08 7.73 -17.61
C THR A 137 2.86 6.24 -17.90
N ILE A 138 2.48 5.46 -16.88
CA ILE A 138 2.33 4.00 -16.94
C ILE A 138 0.87 3.57 -17.12
N VAL A 139 -0.06 4.24 -16.43
CA VAL A 139 -1.51 3.93 -16.41
C VAL A 139 -2.31 4.89 -17.26
#